data_AF-F3BC54-F1
#
_entry.id   AF-F3BC54-F1
#
_cell.length_a   1.000
_cell.length_b   1.000
_cell.length_c   1.000
_cell.angle_alpha   90.00
_cell.angle_beta   90.00
_cell.angle_gamma   90.00
#
_symmetry.space_group_name_H-M   'P 1'
#
loop_
_entity.id
_entity.type
_entity.pdbx_description
1 polymer ?
#
loop_
_entity_poly.entity_id
_entity_poly.type
_entity_poly.pdbx_seq_one_letter_code
_entity_poly.pdbx_strand_id
1 'polypeptide(L)' 'MKLFQKKRKAKVVYREHTNTPIQDTVLLKEIEKVKADMDNAYINFQNVLDPDLIDCYIFESNAALKRYHFLLKQAKKIS' A
#
# COMPACT_ATOMS: atom_id res chain seq x y z
N MET A 1 7.08 -34.21 23.52
CA MET A 1 7.94 -33.01 23.36
C MET A 1 7.13 -31.93 22.65
N LYS A 2 6.83 -30.81 23.33
CA LYS A 2 6.04 -29.70 22.76
C LYS A 2 7.00 -28.56 22.40
N LEU A 3 7.29 -28.37 21.11
CA LEU A 3 8.05 -27.19 20.64
C LEU A 3 7.52 -26.69 19.30
N PHE A 4 6.27 -26.23 19.28
CA PHE A 4 5.86 -25.22 18.29
C PHE A 4 5.08 -24.14 19.02
N GLN A 5 5.82 -23.15 19.53
CA GLN A 5 5.22 -21.92 20.02
C GLN A 5 4.67 -21.15 18.82
N LYS A 6 3.35 -21.24 18.63
CA LYS A 6 2.57 -20.47 17.67
C LYS A 6 2.89 -18.98 17.86
N LYS A 7 3.70 -18.40 16.97
CA LYS A 7 4.03 -16.96 16.98
C LYS A 7 2.71 -16.17 16.96
N ARG A 8 2.48 -15.36 17.99
CA ARG A 8 1.34 -14.44 18.05
C ARG A 8 1.42 -13.53 16.83
N LYS A 9 0.39 -13.55 15.99
CA LYS A 9 0.28 -12.58 14.89
C LYS A 9 0.25 -11.19 15.54
N ALA A 10 1.21 -10.34 15.19
CA ALA A 10 1.22 -8.94 15.64
C ALA A 10 -0.14 -8.33 15.27
N LYS A 11 -0.84 -7.78 16.26
CA LYS A 11 -2.10 -7.06 16.06
C LYS A 11 -1.72 -5.77 15.35
N VAL A 12 -1.73 -5.78 14.02
CA VAL A 12 -1.62 -4.55 13.22
C VAL A 12 -2.80 -3.69 13.64
N VAL A 13 -2.51 -2.60 14.35
CA VAL A 13 -3.50 -1.64 14.83
C VAL A 13 -4.00 -0.90 13.60
N TYR A 14 -5.10 -1.37 13.02
CA TYR A 14 -5.83 -0.59 12.04
C TYR A 14 -6.61 0.48 12.80
N ARG A 15 -6.45 1.74 12.38
CA ARG A 15 -7.23 2.87 12.87
C ARG A 15 -8.70 2.56 12.65
N GLU A 16 -9.53 2.64 13.68
CA GLU A 16 -10.97 2.43 13.56
C GLU A 16 -11.57 3.50 12.66
N HIS A 17 -12.34 3.09 11.64
CA HIS A 17 -13.02 4.01 10.73
C HIS A 17 -14.28 4.56 11.40
N THR A 18 -14.41 5.88 11.45
CA THR A 18 -15.68 6.54 11.79
C THR A 18 -16.30 7.03 10.48
N ASN A 19 -17.42 6.44 10.06
CA ASN A 19 -18.10 6.79 8.80
C ASN A 19 -18.48 8.28 8.79
N THR A 20 -17.63 9.11 8.18
CA THR A 20 -17.77 10.56 8.11
C THR A 20 -17.36 11.02 6.72
N PRO A 21 -18.07 11.98 6.09
CA PRO A 21 -17.78 12.43 4.72
C PRO A 21 -16.34 12.90 4.49
N ILE A 22 -15.70 13.39 5.56
CA ILE A 22 -14.30 13.84 5.54
C ILE A 22 -13.35 12.67 5.27
N GLN A 23 -13.62 11.47 5.82
CA GLN A 23 -12.79 10.29 5.59
C GLN A 23 -12.85 9.77 4.16
N ASP A 24 -14.01 9.90 3.51
CA ASP A 24 -14.19 9.50 2.11
C ASP A 24 -13.33 10.37 1.19
N THR A 25 -13.32 11.68 1.43
CA THR A 25 -12.48 12.61 0.66
C THR A 25 -10.99 12.37 0.88
N VAL A 26 -10.57 12.03 2.10
CA VAL A 26 -9.17 11.70 2.41
C VAL A 26 -8.77 10.40 1.74
N LEU A 27 -9.64 9.38 1.76
CA LEU A 27 -9.39 8.10 1.14
C LEU A 27 -9.25 8.22 -0.39
N LEU A 28 -10.11 8.99 -1.03
CA LEU A 28 -10.02 9.25 -2.48
C LEU A 28 -8.71 9.97 -2.83
N LYS A 29 -8.31 10.97 -2.04
CA LYS A 29 -7.02 11.66 -2.22
C LYS A 29 -5.83 10.71 -2.04
N GLU A 30 -5.87 9.82 -1.05
CA GLU A 30 -4.82 8.81 -0.87
C GLU A 30 -4.74 7.86 -2.07
N ILE A 31 -5.89 7.46 -2.63
CA ILE A 31 -5.93 6.60 -3.82
C ILE A 31 -5.31 7.30 -5.03
N GLU A 32 -5.64 8.58 -5.26
CA GLU A 32 -5.04 9.38 -6.33
C GLU A 32 -3.52 9.55 -6.15
N LYS A 33 -3.09 9.83 -4.92
CA LYS A 33 -1.65 9.94 -4.62
C LYS A 33 -0.91 8.64 -4.94
N VAL A 34 -1.45 7.50 -4.51
CA VAL A 34 -0.80 6.21 -4.77
C VAL A 34 -0.75 5.90 -6.27
N LYS A 35 -1.75 6.29 -7.05
CA LYS A 35 -1.69 6.15 -8.51
C LYS A 35 -0.55 6.98 -9.11
N ALA A 36 -0.41 8.24 -8.70
CA ALA A 36 0.69 9.09 -9.15
C ALA A 36 2.07 8.52 -8.74
N ASP A 37 2.19 7.97 -7.52
CA ASP A 37 3.41 7.31 -7.06
C ASP A 37 3.75 6.08 -7.92
N MET A 38 2.74 5.29 -8.32
CA MET A 38 2.93 4.14 -9.22
C MET A 38 3.38 4.57 -10.62
N ASP A 39 2.77 5.61 -11.18
CA ASP A 39 3.14 6.14 -12.50
C ASP A 39 4.58 6.70 -12.50
N ASN A 40 4.95 7.42 -11.43
CA ASN A 40 6.32 7.94 -11.25
C ASN A 40 7.34 6.80 -11.15
N ALA A 41 7.08 5.77 -10.33
CA ALA A 41 7.95 4.61 -10.22
C ALA A 41 8.13 3.91 -11.57
N TYR A 42 7.05 3.78 -12.35
CA TYR A 42 7.08 3.20 -13.68
C TYR A 42 7.94 4.03 -14.66
N ILE A 43 7.78 5.36 -14.68
CA ILE A 43 8.59 6.26 -15.53
C ILE A 43 10.07 6.17 -15.17
N ASN A 44 10.39 6.15 -13.87
CA ASN A 44 11.77 6.07 -13.40
C ASN A 44 12.40 4.72 -13.72
N PHE A 45 11.62 3.63 -13.65
CA PHE A 45 12.07 2.29 -14.00
C PHE A 45 12.39 2.12 -15.49
N GLN A 46 11.63 2.76 -16.39
CA GLN A 46 11.80 2.62 -17.84
C GLN A 46 13.20 2.99 -18.35
N ASN A 47 13.89 3.91 -17.67
CA ASN A 47 15.15 4.49 -18.14
C ASN A 47 16.36 4.13 -17.28
N VAL A 48 16.18 3.33 -16.23
CA VAL A 48 17.27 2.98 -15.32
C VAL A 48 18.02 1.74 -15.81
N LEU A 49 19.35 1.79 -15.76
CA LEU A 49 20.24 0.68 -16.11
C LEU A 49 21.03 0.15 -14.92
N ASP A 50 20.99 0.87 -13.81
CA ASP A 50 21.65 0.49 -12.56
C ASP A 50 20.88 -0.67 -11.90
N PRO A 51 21.49 -1.86 -11.74
CA PRO A 51 20.85 -3.03 -11.14
C PRO A 51 20.29 -2.78 -9.74
N ASP A 52 20.95 -1.96 -8.91
CA ASP A 52 20.48 -1.70 -7.54
C ASP A 52 19.21 -0.83 -7.56
N LEU A 53 19.16 0.15 -8.48
CA LEU A 53 17.98 0.99 -8.67
C LEU A 53 16.81 0.24 -9.31
N ILE A 54 17.07 -0.72 -10.20
CA ILE A 54 16.07 -1.64 -10.74
C ILE A 54 15.37 -2.38 -9.59
N ASP A 55 16.15 -2.95 -8.66
CA ASP A 55 15.60 -3.65 -7.50
C ASP A 55 14.81 -2.71 -6.57
N CYS A 56 15.31 -1.48 -6.35
CA CYS A 56 14.58 -0.47 -5.58
C CYS A 56 13.20 -0.17 -6.19
N TYR A 57 13.12 0.10 -7.49
CA TYR A 57 11.85 0.43 -8.15
C TYR A 57 10.89 -0.76 -8.21
N ILE A 58 11.40 -2.00 -8.31
CA ILE A 58 10.58 -3.20 -8.19
C ILE A 58 9.96 -3.27 -6.79
N PHE A 59 10.74 -3.01 -5.74
CA PHE A 59 10.23 -3.01 -4.38
C PHE A 59 9.21 -1.88 -4.14
N GLU A 60 9.51 -0.66 -4.60
CA GLU A 60 8.62 0.50 -4.50
C GLU A 60 7.29 0.28 -5.22
N SER A 61 7.33 -0.21 -6.47
CA SER A 61 6.13 -0.52 -7.25
C SER A 61 5.25 -1.57 -6.54
N ASN A 62 5.88 -2.61 -5.98
CA ASN A 62 5.17 -3.63 -5.22
C ASN A 62 4.56 -3.08 -3.91
N ALA A 63 5.26 -2.18 -3.23
CA ALA A 63 4.76 -1.53 -2.03
C ALA A 63 3.58 -0.61 -2.34
N ALA A 64 3.67 0.19 -3.40
CA ALA A 64 2.61 1.06 -3.89
C ALA A 64 1.36 0.25 -4.29
N LEU A 65 1.53 -0.87 -5.01
CA LEU A 65 0.43 -1.75 -5.38
C LEU A 65 -0.27 -2.37 -4.16
N LYS A 66 0.49 -2.83 -3.16
CA LYS A 66 -0.08 -3.33 -1.89
C LYS A 66 -0.89 -2.25 -1.17
N ARG A 67 -0.38 -1.01 -1.13
CA ARG A 67 -1.09 0.14 -0.54
C ARG A 67 -2.36 0.45 -1.32
N TYR A 68 -2.30 0.46 -2.65
CA TYR A 68 -3.46 0.68 -3.52
C TYR A 68 -4.57 -0.35 -3.26
N HIS A 69 -4.22 -1.64 -3.25
CA HIS A 69 -5.19 -2.70 -2.96
C HIS A 69 -5.79 -2.59 -1.56
N PHE A 70 -5.00 -2.18 -0.57
CA PHE A 70 -5.52 -1.91 0.77
C PHE A 70 -6.53 -0.75 0.76
N LEU A 71 -6.19 0.38 0.14
CA LEU A 71 -7.07 1.54 0.02
C LEU A 71 -8.37 1.20 -0.72
N LEU A 72 -8.31 0.44 -1.81
CA LEU A 72 -9.52 -0.04 -2.52
C LEU A 72 -10.40 -0.92 -1.64
N LYS A 73 -9.81 -1.80 -0.82
CA LYS A 73 -10.57 -2.60 0.15
C LYS A 73 -11.22 -1.72 1.22
N GLN A 74 -10.61 -0.62 1.61
CA GLN A 74 -11.23 0.34 2.52
C GLN A 74 -12.39 1.08 1.84
N ALA A 75 -12.22 1.53 0.59
CA ALA A 75 -13.25 2.25 -0.16
C ALA A 75 -14.52 1.38 -0.33
N LYS A 76 -14.34 0.09 -0.60
CA LYS A 76 -15.45 -0.89 -0.68
C LYS A 76 -16.19 -1.15 0.63
N LYS A 77 -15.61 -0.81 1.79
CA LYS A 77 -16.28 -0.97 3.10
C LYS A 77 -17.09 0.26 3.48
N ILE A 78 -16.78 1.40 2.87
CA ILE A 78 -17.42 2.69 3.08
C ILE A 78 -18.60 2.86 2.11
N SER A 79 -18.45 2.36 0.87
CA SER A 79 -19.54 2.22 -0.11
C SER A 79 -20.56 1.18 0.30
#